data_AF-A0A4Q4CYE3-F1
#
_entry.id   AF-A0A4Q4CYE3-F1
#
_cell.length_a   1.000
_cell.length_b   1.000
_cell.length_c   1.000
_cell.angle_alpha   90.00
_cell.angle_beta   90.00
_cell.angle_gamma   90.00
#
_symmetry.space_group_name_H-M   'P 1'
#
loop_
_entity.id
_entity.type
_entity.pdbx_description
1 polymer ?
#
loop_
_entity_poly.entity_id
_entity_poly.type
_entity_poly.pdbx_seq_one_letter_code
_entity_poly.pdbx_strand_id
1 'polypeptide(L)'
;MHHQTPDPVTLAVLDNRLRAIVEEMGEAMLRTSYSQILNSSRDFSIALCDAQCRLVAQADHIPVHVGAMPWAAKAIAEAFPAPVEGDTYLLNDPYHGGSHLPDLTIVIPVFAEGSLRFWSVVRAHQSDIGGATHGGYNPGATEIWQEGLRIPPIRLGEGGGLRQDLIRMLATNTRIPRDFTGDLMAMIGAARLGEQRLLPLLAKYGADNLDAAVSAILDLSAAHAGRILATWPDGVFKGEAFLDDDGFDRTDIAIRATVTKRGESLIVDLSESDPQTTGFVNSSYPNMRSAVAMAFAFLLDPEVAKNDGAFRPLEVIAREGTVVWARDGAPVTMCTSHCSNEIVEAIVRALQHCCPDRAMGGWGRRFRVAITG
;
A
#
# COMPACT_ATOMS: atom_id res chain seq x y z
N MET A 1 18.04 2.29 -24.53
CA MET A 1 18.55 1.06 -25.18
C MET A 1 17.38 0.09 -25.25
N HIS A 2 17.11 -0.54 -26.39
CA HIS A 2 16.11 -1.59 -26.47
C HIS A 2 16.69 -2.84 -25.81
N HIS A 3 16.41 -3.03 -24.52
CA HIS A 3 16.71 -4.31 -23.87
C HIS A 3 15.82 -5.36 -24.52
N GLN A 4 16.44 -6.44 -25.02
CA GLN A 4 15.70 -7.55 -25.60
C GLN A 4 14.82 -8.17 -24.51
N THR A 5 13.52 -8.26 -24.77
CA THR A 5 12.60 -8.98 -23.89
C THR A 5 13.13 -10.41 -23.70
N PRO A 6 13.26 -10.89 -22.45
CA PRO A 6 13.66 -12.27 -22.19
C PRO A 6 12.74 -13.25 -22.92
N ASP A 7 13.25 -14.43 -23.29
CA ASP A 7 12.41 -15.46 -23.88
C ASP A 7 11.27 -15.85 -22.91
N PRO A 8 10.13 -16.36 -23.42
CA PRO A 8 8.95 -16.62 -22.60
C PRO A 8 9.20 -17.57 -21.42
N VAL A 9 10.13 -18.52 -21.56
CA VAL A 9 10.46 -19.45 -20.47
C VAL A 9 11.23 -18.72 -19.38
N THR A 10 12.26 -17.95 -19.74
CA THR A 10 13.00 -17.14 -18.78
C THR A 10 12.10 -16.13 -18.07
N LEU A 11 11.21 -15.46 -18.80
CA LEU A 11 10.27 -14.50 -18.23
C LEU A 11 9.34 -15.15 -17.19
N ALA A 12 8.74 -16.30 -17.52
CA ALA A 12 7.90 -17.05 -16.59
C ALA A 12 8.68 -17.51 -15.35
N VAL A 13 9.94 -17.94 -15.51
CA VAL A 13 10.80 -18.31 -14.39
C VAL A 13 11.06 -17.11 -13.48
N LEU A 14 11.38 -15.94 -14.05
CA LEU A 14 11.67 -14.73 -13.29
C LEU A 14 10.43 -14.20 -12.54
N ASP A 15 9.25 -14.17 -13.18
CA ASP A 15 8.00 -13.77 -12.52
C ASP A 15 7.69 -14.67 -11.30
N ASN A 16 7.75 -15.99 -11.49
CA ASN A 16 7.52 -16.94 -10.40
C ASN A 16 8.57 -16.82 -9.29
N ARG A 17 9.84 -16.52 -9.63
CA ARG A 17 10.89 -16.30 -8.62
C ARG A 17 10.64 -15.05 -7.81
N LEU A 18 10.25 -13.94 -8.43
CA LEU A 18 9.93 -12.69 -7.73
C LEU A 18 8.73 -12.87 -6.78
N ARG A 19 7.71 -13.61 -7.20
CA ARG A 19 6.57 -14.00 -6.34
C ARG A 19 6.98 -14.89 -5.17
N ALA A 20 7.79 -15.90 -5.42
CA ALA A 20 8.29 -16.78 -4.36
C ALA A 20 9.11 -16.01 -3.31
N ILE A 21 9.83 -14.95 -3.70
CA ILE A 21 10.56 -14.10 -2.76
C ILE A 21 9.63 -13.39 -1.79
N VAL A 22 8.58 -12.73 -2.30
CA VAL A 22 7.63 -12.00 -1.44
C VAL A 22 6.82 -12.96 -0.55
N GLU A 23 6.50 -14.16 -1.03
CA GLU A 23 5.89 -15.21 -0.21
C GLU A 23 6.82 -15.67 0.93
N GLU A 24 8.11 -15.89 0.65
CA GLU A 24 9.09 -16.28 1.65
C GLU A 24 9.30 -15.19 2.71
N MET A 25 9.36 -13.93 2.28
CA MET A 25 9.39 -12.77 3.17
C MET A 25 8.13 -12.69 4.06
N GLY A 26 6.95 -12.98 3.50
CA GLY A 26 5.69 -13.02 4.25
C GLY A 26 5.67 -14.11 5.31
N GLU A 27 6.19 -15.31 5.00
CA GLU A 27 6.32 -16.40 5.98
C GLU A 27 7.32 -16.05 7.08
N ALA A 28 8.43 -15.39 6.74
CA ALA A 28 9.38 -14.89 7.73
C ALA A 28 8.72 -13.89 8.69
N MET A 29 7.93 -12.95 8.16
CA MET A 29 7.17 -11.99 8.95
C MET A 29 6.17 -12.68 9.89
N LEU A 30 5.40 -13.65 9.36
CA LEU A 30 4.41 -14.40 10.13
C LEU A 30 5.03 -15.15 11.31
N ARG A 31 6.20 -15.78 11.11
CA ARG A 31 6.85 -16.61 12.13
C ARG A 31 7.66 -15.84 13.16
N THR A 32 8.06 -14.61 12.85
CA THR A 32 8.96 -13.83 13.71
C THR A 32 8.29 -12.64 14.38
N SER A 33 7.08 -12.26 13.95
CA SER A 33 6.30 -11.20 14.59
C SER A 33 5.75 -11.62 15.96
N TYR A 34 5.70 -10.66 16.87
CA TYR A 34 5.38 -10.85 18.27
C TYR A 34 3.89 -10.63 18.54
N SER A 35 3.32 -9.57 17.97
CA SER A 35 1.93 -9.21 18.23
C SER A 35 0.94 -10.09 17.48
N GLN A 36 -0.23 -10.30 18.10
CA GLN A 36 -1.31 -11.11 17.51
C GLN A 36 -1.89 -10.48 16.23
N ILE A 37 -1.79 -9.16 16.06
CA ILE A 37 -2.27 -8.51 14.85
C ILE A 37 -1.44 -8.94 13.62
N LEU A 38 -0.16 -9.27 13.82
CA LEU A 38 0.71 -9.71 12.74
C LEU A 38 0.78 -11.23 12.64
N ASN A 39 1.08 -11.95 13.74
CA ASN A 39 1.28 -13.40 13.67
C ASN A 39 -0.02 -14.23 13.58
N SER A 40 -1.18 -13.63 13.89
CA SER A 40 -2.48 -14.30 13.83
C SER A 40 -3.41 -13.64 12.82
N SER A 41 -3.60 -12.32 12.90
CA SER A 41 -4.50 -11.59 11.99
C SER A 41 -3.88 -11.25 10.62
N ARG A 42 -2.54 -11.38 10.49
CA ARG A 42 -1.78 -11.13 9.25
C ARG A 42 -1.94 -9.71 8.69
N ASP A 43 -1.98 -8.72 9.58
CA ASP A 43 -2.11 -7.30 9.20
C ASP A 43 -0.77 -6.68 8.76
N PHE A 44 -0.18 -7.29 7.73
CA PHE A 44 1.06 -6.85 7.09
C PHE A 44 1.00 -7.09 5.58
N SER A 45 1.91 -6.50 4.83
CA SER A 45 2.04 -6.71 3.39
C SER A 45 3.48 -6.57 2.96
N ILE A 46 3.82 -7.34 1.92
CA ILE A 46 5.18 -7.48 1.43
C ILE A 46 5.19 -7.15 -0.06
N ALA A 47 6.18 -6.39 -0.49
CA ALA A 47 6.38 -6.06 -1.89
C ALA A 47 7.84 -6.00 -2.29
N LEU A 48 8.06 -6.21 -3.59
CA LEU A 48 9.24 -5.76 -4.30
C LEU A 48 8.82 -4.64 -5.24
N CYS A 49 9.49 -3.50 -5.14
CA CYS A 49 9.41 -2.44 -6.13
C CYS A 49 10.70 -2.39 -6.96
N ASP A 50 10.64 -1.96 -8.21
CA ASP A 50 11.85 -1.70 -9.00
C ASP A 50 12.50 -0.35 -8.61
N ALA A 51 13.62 0.00 -9.23
CA ALA A 51 14.33 1.24 -8.97
C ALA A 51 13.48 2.51 -9.24
N GLN A 52 12.43 2.41 -10.06
CA GLN A 52 11.47 3.51 -10.31
C GLN A 52 10.29 3.49 -9.32
N CYS A 53 10.40 2.68 -8.26
CA CYS A 53 9.38 2.50 -7.23
C CYS A 53 8.06 1.92 -7.79
N ARG A 54 8.09 1.21 -8.92
CA ARG A 54 6.91 0.53 -9.46
C ARG A 54 6.74 -0.80 -8.74
N LEU A 55 5.52 -1.13 -8.29
CA LEU A 55 5.23 -2.43 -7.70
C LEU A 55 5.45 -3.54 -8.72
N VAL A 56 6.34 -4.49 -8.43
CA VAL A 56 6.68 -5.61 -9.31
C VAL A 56 5.97 -6.88 -8.89
N ALA A 57 6.14 -7.24 -7.61
CA ALA A 57 5.57 -8.43 -6.99
C ALA A 57 5.13 -8.11 -5.56
N GLN A 58 4.11 -8.82 -5.09
CA GLN A 58 3.61 -8.70 -3.73
C GLN A 58 3.02 -10.04 -3.26
N ALA A 59 2.99 -10.26 -1.94
CA ALA A 59 2.33 -11.40 -1.34
C ALA A 59 0.87 -11.06 -0.99
N ASP A 60 -0.05 -11.98 -1.27
CA ASP A 60 -1.49 -11.77 -1.04
C ASP A 60 -1.79 -11.72 0.47
N HIS A 61 -1.81 -10.50 1.01
CA HIS A 61 -2.16 -10.20 2.39
C HIS A 61 -3.28 -9.14 2.42
N ILE A 62 -3.10 -8.00 3.10
CA ILE A 62 -4.13 -6.97 3.23
C ILE A 62 -4.18 -6.10 1.94
N PRO A 63 -5.28 -6.14 1.16
CA PRO A 63 -5.30 -5.48 -0.16
C PRO A 63 -5.14 -3.95 -0.09
N VAL A 64 -5.59 -3.29 0.98
CA VAL A 64 -5.47 -1.83 1.15
C VAL A 64 -4.02 -1.37 1.35
N HIS A 65 -3.08 -2.25 1.67
CA HIS A 65 -1.66 -1.88 1.72
C HIS A 65 -1.03 -1.82 0.32
N VAL A 66 -1.53 -2.64 -0.61
CA VAL A 66 -0.85 -2.96 -1.88
C VAL A 66 -0.65 -1.73 -2.75
N GLY A 67 -1.70 -0.95 -2.99
CA GLY A 67 -1.60 0.26 -3.79
C GLY A 67 -0.92 1.43 -3.07
N ALA A 68 -0.68 1.32 -1.76
CA ALA A 68 -0.01 2.34 -0.96
C ALA A 68 1.52 2.09 -0.83
N MET A 69 2.00 0.86 -0.96
CA MET A 69 3.43 0.52 -0.82
C MET A 69 4.35 1.25 -1.83
N PRO A 70 3.99 1.42 -3.12
CA PRO A 70 4.79 2.22 -4.05
C PRO A 70 5.00 3.66 -3.61
N TRP A 71 4.02 4.27 -2.93
CA TRP A 71 4.13 5.65 -2.43
C TRP A 71 5.14 5.78 -1.29
N ALA A 72 5.25 4.76 -0.44
CA ALA A 72 6.29 4.70 0.58
C ALA A 72 7.70 4.60 -0.05
N ALA A 73 7.87 3.73 -1.05
CA ALA A 73 9.15 3.63 -1.77
C ALA A 73 9.51 4.96 -2.47
N LYS A 74 8.54 5.61 -3.11
CA LYS A 74 8.72 6.95 -3.72
C LYS A 74 9.12 8.00 -2.69
N ALA A 75 8.44 8.06 -1.55
CA ALA A 75 8.76 9.01 -0.48
C ALA A 75 10.18 8.81 0.08
N ILE A 76 10.63 7.55 0.21
CA ILE A 76 12.04 7.26 0.56
C ILE A 76 12.98 7.73 -0.54
N ALA A 77 12.71 7.41 -1.80
CA ALA A 77 13.57 7.80 -2.93
C ALA A 77 13.65 9.33 -3.10
N GLU A 78 12.58 10.06 -2.81
CA GLU A 78 12.53 11.53 -2.81
C GLU A 78 13.33 12.13 -1.64
N ALA A 79 13.17 11.59 -0.43
CA ALA A 79 13.90 12.05 0.75
C ALA A 79 15.39 11.68 0.73
N PHE A 80 15.73 10.57 0.09
CA PHE A 80 17.08 10.03 -0.04
C PHE A 80 17.41 9.75 -1.52
N PRO A 81 17.71 10.79 -2.33
CA PRO A 81 17.95 10.65 -3.78
C PRO A 81 19.22 9.86 -4.12
N ALA A 82 20.09 9.64 -3.14
CA ALA A 82 21.26 8.77 -3.23
C ALA A 82 21.22 7.76 -2.08
N PRO A 83 20.33 6.74 -2.16
CA PRO A 83 20.27 5.71 -1.14
C PRO A 83 21.57 4.91 -1.11
N VAL A 84 21.86 4.27 0.02
CA VAL A 84 23.11 3.52 0.21
C VAL A 84 22.79 2.04 0.41
N GLU A 85 23.58 1.17 -0.23
CA GLU A 85 23.49 -0.27 -0.04
C GLU A 85 23.66 -0.65 1.44
N GLY A 86 22.80 -1.54 1.94
CA GLY A 86 22.78 -1.97 3.33
C GLY A 86 22.11 -0.99 4.31
N ASP A 87 21.69 0.20 3.87
CA ASP A 87 20.86 1.08 4.71
C ASP A 87 19.44 0.51 4.88
N THR A 88 18.75 0.94 5.93
CA THR A 88 17.37 0.55 6.21
C THR A 88 16.56 1.81 6.47
N TYR A 89 15.49 2.03 5.71
CA TYR A 89 14.62 3.19 5.84
C TYR A 89 13.29 2.84 6.50
N LEU A 90 12.69 3.82 7.17
CA LEU A 90 11.40 3.70 7.86
C LEU A 90 10.55 4.95 7.61
N LEU A 91 9.23 4.76 7.48
CA LEU A 91 8.23 5.81 7.58
C LEU A 91 6.88 5.27 8.05
N ASN A 92 5.99 6.15 8.49
CA ASN A 92 4.54 5.89 8.57
C ASN A 92 3.70 7.14 8.23
N ASP A 93 4.33 8.30 8.05
CA ASP A 93 3.64 9.57 7.86
C ASP A 93 2.73 9.54 6.61
N PRO A 94 1.40 9.67 6.76
CA PRO A 94 0.43 9.57 5.67
C PRO A 94 0.57 10.66 4.62
N TYR A 95 1.16 11.80 5.01
CA TYR A 95 1.44 12.92 4.12
C TYR A 95 2.80 12.80 3.42
N HIS A 96 3.58 11.76 3.76
CA HIS A 96 4.86 11.43 3.16
C HIS A 96 4.97 9.92 2.85
N GLY A 97 3.95 9.34 2.22
CA GLY A 97 3.98 7.96 1.66
C GLY A 97 3.34 6.87 2.52
N GLY A 98 2.98 7.16 3.77
CA GLY A 98 2.22 6.25 4.65
C GLY A 98 0.73 6.15 4.27
N SER A 99 0.04 5.12 4.78
CA SER A 99 -1.44 5.02 4.71
C SER A 99 -2.08 5.77 5.87
N HIS A 100 -1.74 5.35 7.09
CA HIS A 100 -2.08 5.96 8.36
C HIS A 100 -0.96 5.69 9.37
N LEU A 101 -0.99 6.32 10.55
CA LEU A 101 0.12 6.21 11.52
C LEU A 101 0.40 4.79 12.03
N PRO A 102 -0.60 3.93 12.32
CA PRO A 102 -0.30 2.59 12.80
C PRO A 102 0.50 1.72 11.80
N ASP A 103 0.46 2.01 10.50
CA ASP A 103 1.17 1.23 9.48
C ASP A 103 2.61 1.74 9.29
N LEU A 104 3.57 1.04 9.89
CA LEU A 104 4.98 1.29 9.62
C LEU A 104 5.38 0.65 8.30
N THR A 105 6.27 1.30 7.56
CA THR A 105 6.85 0.76 6.32
C THR A 105 8.37 0.76 6.38
N ILE A 106 8.97 -0.43 6.33
CA ILE A 106 10.40 -0.63 6.11
C ILE A 106 10.68 -0.71 4.62
N VAL A 107 11.72 0.00 4.18
CA VAL A 107 12.18 0.03 2.79
C VAL A 107 13.69 -0.19 2.78
N ILE A 108 14.15 -1.22 2.07
CA ILE A 108 15.58 -1.55 1.92
C ILE A 108 15.95 -1.49 0.44
N PRO A 109 16.95 -0.69 0.04
CA PRO A 109 17.43 -0.67 -1.34
C PRO A 109 18.24 -1.92 -1.66
N VAL A 110 18.09 -2.44 -2.87
CA VAL A 110 18.85 -3.58 -3.38
C VAL A 110 19.66 -3.14 -4.58
N PHE A 111 20.98 -3.28 -4.47
CA PHE A 111 21.93 -2.84 -5.48
C PHE A 111 22.47 -4.01 -6.31
N ALA A 112 22.81 -3.72 -7.56
CA ALA A 112 23.69 -4.55 -8.37
C ALA A 112 24.57 -3.66 -9.24
N GLU A 113 25.86 -4.00 -9.34
CA GLU A 113 26.83 -3.28 -10.17
C GLU A 113 26.89 -1.78 -9.82
N GLY A 114 26.79 -1.45 -8.52
CA GLY A 114 26.84 -0.08 -8.02
C GLY A 114 25.60 0.77 -8.30
N SER A 115 24.52 0.18 -8.82
CA SER A 115 23.26 0.87 -9.12
C SER A 115 22.09 0.25 -8.35
N LEU A 116 21.18 1.11 -7.90
CA LEU A 116 19.90 0.68 -7.31
C LEU A 116 19.08 -0.06 -8.37
N ARG A 117 18.60 -1.26 -8.05
CA ARG A 117 17.76 -2.06 -8.96
C ARG A 117 16.36 -2.31 -8.40
N PHE A 118 16.25 -2.56 -7.10
CA PHE A 118 14.97 -2.85 -6.44
C PHE A 118 14.89 -2.19 -5.06
N TRP A 119 13.67 -2.13 -4.55
CA TRP A 119 13.36 -1.90 -3.15
C TRP A 119 12.62 -3.11 -2.60
N SER A 120 13.10 -3.61 -1.47
CA SER A 120 12.40 -4.61 -0.65
C SER A 120 11.56 -3.88 0.39
N VAL A 121 10.24 -4.06 0.37
CA VAL A 121 9.27 -3.26 1.12
C VAL A 121 8.42 -4.14 2.02
N VAL A 122 8.31 -3.76 3.29
CA VAL A 122 7.45 -4.41 4.29
C VAL A 122 6.61 -3.36 4.98
N ARG A 123 5.29 -3.47 4.91
CA ARG A 123 4.34 -2.65 5.69
C ARG A 123 3.64 -3.50 6.72
N ALA A 124 3.51 -3.03 7.95
CA ALA A 124 2.83 -3.77 9.01
C ALA A 124 2.18 -2.86 10.04
N HIS A 125 0.94 -3.23 10.42
CA HIS A 125 0.16 -2.50 11.40
C HIS A 125 0.66 -2.77 12.82
N GLN A 126 1.00 -1.72 13.54
CA GLN A 126 1.45 -1.82 14.92
C GLN A 126 0.25 -1.85 15.87
N SER A 127 0.32 -2.69 16.90
CA SER A 127 -0.76 -2.80 17.88
C SER A 127 -0.96 -1.51 18.71
N ASP A 128 0.09 -0.70 18.82
CA ASP A 128 0.08 0.62 19.44
C ASP A 128 1.14 1.50 18.78
N ILE A 129 0.79 2.76 18.49
CA ILE A 129 1.71 3.75 17.92
C ILE A 129 1.76 5.03 18.78
N GLY A 130 1.45 4.90 20.08
CA GLY A 130 1.29 6.04 20.97
C GLY A 130 -0.03 6.77 20.77
N GLY A 131 -0.02 8.10 20.86
CA GLY A 131 -1.21 8.95 20.68
C GLY A 131 -2.10 9.05 21.91
N ALA A 132 -3.25 9.71 21.77
CA ALA A 132 -4.14 10.00 22.89
C ALA A 132 -4.96 8.80 23.40
N THR A 133 -5.12 7.74 22.59
CA THR A 133 -5.91 6.54 22.94
C THR A 133 -5.08 5.26 22.83
N HIS A 134 -5.53 4.20 23.52
CA HIS A 134 -4.94 2.87 23.38
C HIS A 134 -5.34 2.26 22.03
N GLY A 135 -4.39 1.62 21.36
CA GLY A 135 -4.65 0.93 20.08
C GLY A 135 -4.66 1.83 18.83
N GLY A 136 -4.30 3.11 18.96
CA GLY A 136 -4.08 4.05 17.84
C GLY A 136 -5.33 4.71 17.25
N TYR A 137 -6.50 4.05 17.30
CA TYR A 137 -7.75 4.62 16.78
C TYR A 137 -8.36 5.58 17.81
N ASN A 138 -8.25 6.89 17.56
CA ASN A 138 -8.80 7.93 18.41
C ASN A 138 -10.03 8.59 17.73
N PRO A 139 -11.27 8.22 18.09
CA PRO A 139 -12.46 8.84 17.51
C PRO A 139 -12.63 10.31 17.88
N GLY A 140 -11.97 10.78 18.95
CA GLY A 140 -11.94 12.19 19.34
C GLY A 140 -10.80 12.98 18.68
N ALA A 141 -10.05 12.40 17.73
CA ALA A 141 -8.96 13.10 17.07
C ALA A 141 -9.50 14.18 16.13
N THR A 142 -9.00 15.42 16.29
CA THR A 142 -9.27 16.55 15.39
C THR A 142 -8.05 16.94 14.55
N GLU A 143 -6.90 16.34 14.85
CA GLU A 143 -5.62 16.59 14.17
C GLU A 143 -4.73 15.34 14.25
N ILE A 144 -3.84 15.15 13.28
CA ILE A 144 -3.01 13.94 13.17
C ILE A 144 -2.10 13.70 14.39
N TRP A 145 -1.66 14.75 15.09
CA TRP A 145 -0.79 14.61 16.25
C TRP A 145 -1.46 13.92 17.44
N GLN A 146 -2.79 13.86 17.46
CA GLN A 146 -3.56 13.15 18.48
C GLN A 146 -3.65 11.64 18.18
N GLU A 147 -3.27 11.21 16.97
CA GLU A 147 -3.39 9.82 16.50
C GLU A 147 -2.15 8.97 16.79
N GLY A 148 -0.99 9.58 17.03
CA GLY A 148 0.21 8.86 17.45
C GLY A 148 1.51 9.39 16.87
N LEU A 149 2.53 8.54 16.92
CA LEU A 149 3.87 8.86 16.48
C LEU A 149 3.91 8.99 14.96
N ARG A 150 4.16 10.21 14.47
CA ARG A 150 4.33 10.53 13.05
C ARG A 150 5.82 10.50 12.68
N ILE A 151 6.18 9.55 11.83
CA ILE A 151 7.55 9.22 11.42
C ILE A 151 7.68 9.58 9.94
N PRO A 152 8.36 10.69 9.60
CA PRO A 152 8.67 11.01 8.20
C PRO A 152 9.66 9.97 7.64
N PRO A 153 9.97 9.99 6.33
CA PRO A 153 11.09 9.26 5.77
C PRO A 153 12.38 9.45 6.59
N ILE A 154 12.82 8.40 7.26
CA ILE A 154 14.07 8.39 8.05
C ILE A 154 14.93 7.19 7.68
N ARG A 155 16.24 7.35 7.92
CA ARG A 155 17.20 6.27 7.90
C ARG A 155 17.29 5.62 9.29
N LEU A 156 16.71 4.43 9.42
CA LEU A 156 16.70 3.63 10.66
C LEU A 156 17.97 2.79 10.84
N GLY A 157 18.68 2.49 9.76
CA GLY A 157 19.92 1.72 9.78
C GLY A 157 20.92 2.20 8.74
N GLU A 158 22.21 2.02 9.05
CA GLU A 158 23.35 2.46 8.25
C GLU A 158 24.33 1.29 8.06
N GLY A 159 24.66 0.95 6.80
CA GLY A 159 25.67 -0.08 6.48
C GLY A 159 25.43 -1.44 7.14
N GLY A 160 24.17 -1.89 7.21
CA GLY A 160 23.75 -3.14 7.86
C GLY A 160 23.53 -3.06 9.38
N GLY A 161 23.99 -1.98 10.03
CA GLY A 161 23.73 -1.69 11.44
C GLY A 161 22.38 -0.97 11.66
N LEU A 162 21.81 -1.10 12.86
CA LEU A 162 20.58 -0.40 13.24
C LEU A 162 20.85 0.73 14.23
N ARG A 163 20.18 1.86 14.07
CA ARG A 163 20.21 3.03 14.95
C ARG A 163 19.43 2.74 16.23
N GLN A 164 20.11 2.16 17.21
CA GLN A 164 19.51 1.76 18.49
C GLN A 164 18.92 2.94 19.27
N ASP A 165 19.46 4.14 19.09
CA ASP A 165 18.89 5.39 19.59
C ASP A 165 17.49 5.66 19.03
N LEU A 166 17.30 5.49 17.72
CA LEU A 166 15.99 5.65 17.08
C LEU A 166 15.02 4.54 17.49
N ILE A 167 15.45 3.27 17.49
CA ILE A 167 14.59 2.16 17.92
C ILE A 167 14.08 2.38 19.35
N ARG A 168 14.97 2.76 20.28
CA ARG A 168 14.56 3.10 21.65
C ARG A 168 13.59 4.27 21.68
N MET A 169 13.86 5.34 20.95
CA MET A 169 12.96 6.51 20.86
C MET A 169 11.57 6.10 20.38
N LEU A 170 11.47 5.30 19.32
CA LEU A 170 10.19 4.82 18.78
C LEU A 170 9.46 3.95 19.82
N ALA A 171 10.13 2.93 20.36
CA ALA A 171 9.54 2.00 21.31
C ALA A 171 9.06 2.69 22.61
N THR A 172 9.83 3.66 23.13
CA THR A 172 9.45 4.46 24.31
C THR A 172 8.13 5.21 24.13
N ASN A 173 7.77 5.57 22.90
CA ASN A 173 6.52 6.27 22.59
C ASN A 173 5.34 5.33 22.32
N THR A 174 5.48 4.04 22.65
CA THR A 174 4.40 3.05 22.54
C THR A 174 4.09 2.43 23.91
N ARG A 175 2.86 1.97 24.08
CA ARG A 175 2.40 1.33 25.32
C ARG A 175 2.86 -0.13 25.44
N ILE A 176 3.24 -0.75 24.32
CA ILE A 176 3.65 -2.16 24.24
C ILE A 176 5.04 -2.28 23.59
N PRO A 177 6.10 -1.73 24.23
CA PRO A 177 7.42 -1.57 23.61
C PRO A 177 8.08 -2.89 23.23
N ARG A 178 7.79 -3.97 23.96
CA ARG A 178 8.29 -5.32 23.64
C ARG A 178 7.77 -5.79 22.29
N ASP A 179 6.46 -5.70 22.08
CA ASP A 179 5.81 -6.21 20.88
C ASP A 179 6.15 -5.30 19.70
N PHE A 180 6.10 -3.97 19.88
CA PHE A 180 6.55 -3.00 18.89
C PHE A 180 7.99 -3.26 18.43
N THR A 181 8.92 -3.46 19.37
CA THR A 181 10.33 -3.74 19.01
C THR A 181 10.47 -5.08 18.31
N GLY A 182 9.77 -6.13 18.79
CA GLY A 182 9.79 -7.45 18.16
C GLY A 182 9.25 -7.42 16.73
N ASP A 183 8.11 -6.77 16.53
CA ASP A 183 7.49 -6.59 15.22
C ASP A 183 8.36 -5.75 14.29
N LEU A 184 8.96 -4.66 14.76
CA LEU A 184 9.90 -3.86 13.97
C LEU A 184 11.12 -4.69 13.54
N MET A 185 11.66 -5.55 14.41
CA MET A 185 12.76 -6.46 14.04
C MET A 185 12.31 -7.51 13.03
N ALA A 186 11.09 -8.05 13.16
CA ALA A 186 10.50 -8.98 12.19
C ALA A 186 10.36 -8.31 10.80
N MET A 187 9.89 -7.06 10.76
CA MET A 187 9.78 -6.28 9.51
C MET A 187 11.13 -6.08 8.84
N ILE A 188 12.15 -5.68 9.60
CA ILE A 188 13.52 -5.49 9.08
C ILE A 188 14.09 -6.82 8.58
N GLY A 189 13.89 -7.91 9.33
CA GLY A 189 14.33 -9.24 8.94
C GLY A 189 13.70 -9.71 7.62
N ALA A 190 12.37 -9.53 7.48
CA ALA A 190 11.65 -9.85 6.25
C ALA A 190 12.12 -8.98 5.07
N ALA A 191 12.31 -7.67 5.27
CA ALA A 191 12.82 -6.78 4.22
C ALA A 191 14.24 -7.19 3.76
N ARG A 192 15.14 -7.52 4.70
CA ARG A 192 16.50 -8.01 4.40
C ARG A 192 16.49 -9.35 3.69
N LEU A 193 15.53 -10.22 4.00
CA LEU A 193 15.37 -11.49 3.28
C LEU A 193 15.07 -11.25 1.79
N GLY A 194 14.25 -10.24 1.47
CA GLY A 194 14.00 -9.84 0.08
C GLY A 194 15.27 -9.44 -0.67
N GLU A 195 16.12 -8.60 -0.06
CA GLU A 195 17.44 -8.25 -0.58
C GLU A 195 18.31 -9.51 -0.80
N GLN A 196 18.44 -10.35 0.23
CA GLN A 196 19.23 -11.59 0.19
C GLN A 196 18.78 -12.56 -0.90
N ARG A 197 17.50 -12.57 -1.27
CA ARG A 197 16.97 -13.43 -2.34
C ARG A 197 17.05 -12.81 -3.72
N LEU A 198 17.00 -11.49 -3.82
CA LEU A 198 17.19 -10.76 -5.08
C LEU A 198 18.65 -10.80 -5.55
N LEU A 199 19.62 -10.66 -4.65
CA LEU A 199 21.05 -10.62 -5.01
C LEU A 199 21.51 -11.84 -5.85
N PRO A 200 21.17 -13.11 -5.49
CA PRO A 200 21.50 -14.26 -6.34
C PRO A 200 20.81 -14.25 -7.72
N LEU A 201 19.59 -13.70 -7.83
CA LEU A 201 18.92 -13.57 -9.13
C LEU A 201 19.62 -12.54 -10.00
N LEU A 202 19.97 -11.38 -9.43
CA LEU A 202 20.75 -10.33 -10.10
C LEU A 202 22.10 -10.87 -10.58
N ALA A 203 22.82 -11.62 -9.74
CA ALA A 203 24.11 -12.23 -10.10
C ALA A 203 24.00 -13.30 -11.19
N LYS A 204 22.91 -14.08 -11.20
CA LYS A 204 22.73 -15.18 -12.16
C LYS A 204 22.27 -14.70 -13.54
N TYR A 205 21.29 -13.80 -13.57
CA TYR A 205 20.65 -13.39 -14.82
C TYR A 205 21.22 -12.07 -15.36
N GLY A 206 21.93 -11.30 -14.55
CA GLY A 206 22.40 -9.96 -14.86
C GLY A 206 21.32 -8.91 -14.59
N ALA A 207 21.73 -7.73 -14.15
CA ALA A 207 20.81 -6.67 -13.75
C ALA A 207 19.92 -6.19 -14.91
N ASP A 208 20.52 -5.95 -16.08
CA ASP A 208 19.79 -5.45 -17.25
C ASP A 208 18.73 -6.44 -17.76
N ASN A 209 18.99 -7.75 -17.67
CA ASN A 209 18.01 -8.77 -18.05
C ASN A 209 16.86 -8.82 -17.05
N LEU A 210 17.12 -8.62 -15.75
CA LEU A 210 16.08 -8.59 -14.73
C LEU A 210 15.22 -7.33 -14.88
N ASP A 211 15.81 -6.17 -15.18
CA ASP A 211 15.09 -4.93 -15.47
C ASP A 211 14.19 -5.06 -16.73
N ALA A 212 14.69 -5.73 -17.76
CA ALA A 212 13.92 -6.06 -18.96
C ALA A 212 12.77 -7.02 -18.64
N ALA A 213 13.01 -8.03 -17.80
CA ALA A 213 11.97 -8.96 -17.34
C ALA A 213 10.88 -8.25 -16.55
N VAL A 214 11.25 -7.36 -15.61
CA VAL A 214 10.29 -6.55 -14.85
C VAL A 214 9.43 -5.72 -15.79
N SER A 215 10.04 -5.03 -16.75
CA SER A 215 9.29 -4.22 -17.72
C SER A 215 8.30 -5.09 -18.50
N ALA A 216 8.72 -6.26 -18.97
CA ALA A 216 7.84 -7.20 -19.68
C ALA A 216 6.73 -7.78 -18.79
N ILE A 217 7.00 -8.09 -17.52
CA ILE A 217 5.98 -8.54 -16.55
C ILE A 217 4.90 -7.47 -16.38
N LEU A 218 5.31 -6.21 -16.19
CA LEU A 218 4.38 -5.10 -16.04
C LEU A 218 3.58 -4.84 -17.34
N ASP A 219 4.21 -4.98 -18.50
CA ASP A 219 3.54 -4.85 -19.81
C ASP A 219 2.50 -5.96 -20.01
N LEU A 220 2.82 -7.21 -19.63
CA LEU A 220 1.91 -8.34 -19.68
C LEU A 220 0.71 -8.15 -18.74
N SER A 221 0.94 -7.68 -17.51
CA SER A 221 -0.14 -7.34 -16.58
C SER A 221 -1.06 -6.26 -17.16
N ALA A 222 -0.49 -5.21 -17.77
CA ALA A 222 -1.25 -4.14 -18.39
C ALA A 222 -2.11 -4.65 -19.56
N ALA A 223 -1.52 -5.47 -20.44
CA ALA A 223 -2.24 -6.09 -21.56
C ALA A 223 -3.32 -7.06 -21.09
N HIS A 224 -3.13 -7.74 -19.95
CA HIS A 224 -4.15 -8.62 -19.38
C HIS A 224 -5.34 -7.81 -18.83
N ALA A 225 -5.06 -6.79 -18.01
CA ALA A 225 -6.10 -5.88 -17.49
C ALA A 225 -6.83 -5.15 -18.63
N GLY A 226 -6.11 -4.66 -19.65
CA GLY A 226 -6.67 -4.00 -20.82
C GLY A 226 -7.62 -4.90 -21.62
N ARG A 227 -7.27 -6.17 -21.84
CA ARG A 227 -8.16 -7.15 -22.49
C ARG A 227 -9.44 -7.38 -21.72
N ILE A 228 -9.40 -7.39 -20.38
CA ILE A 228 -10.60 -7.50 -19.56
C ILE A 228 -11.47 -6.24 -19.75
N LEU A 229 -10.87 -5.06 -19.64
CA LEU A 229 -11.56 -3.77 -19.83
C LEU A 229 -12.19 -3.63 -21.21
N ALA A 230 -11.54 -4.14 -22.27
CA ALA A 230 -12.07 -4.14 -23.63
C ALA A 230 -13.42 -4.86 -23.76
N THR A 231 -13.72 -5.83 -22.88
CA THR A 231 -14.99 -6.56 -22.88
C THR A 231 -16.14 -5.76 -22.28
N TRP A 232 -15.86 -4.72 -21.51
CA TRP A 232 -16.89 -3.90 -20.88
C TRP A 232 -17.43 -2.87 -21.89
N PRO A 233 -18.65 -2.35 -21.73
CA PRO A 233 -19.17 -1.27 -22.57
C PRO A 233 -18.49 0.08 -22.25
N ASP A 234 -18.28 0.90 -23.26
CA ASP A 234 -17.87 2.30 -23.09
C ASP A 234 -18.99 3.13 -22.49
N GLY A 235 -18.65 4.05 -21.60
CA GLY A 235 -19.65 4.88 -20.92
C GLY A 235 -19.10 5.68 -19.75
N VAL A 236 -19.99 6.48 -19.18
CA VAL A 236 -19.77 7.21 -17.93
C VAL A 236 -20.76 6.68 -16.91
N PHE A 237 -20.24 6.16 -15.81
CA PHE A 237 -21.01 5.53 -14.76
C PHE A 237 -20.81 6.26 -13.45
N LYS A 238 -21.86 6.30 -12.62
CA LYS A 238 -21.84 7.02 -11.34
C LYS A 238 -22.22 6.08 -10.22
N GLY A 239 -21.49 6.17 -9.11
CA GLY A 239 -21.77 5.45 -7.89
C GLY A 239 -21.49 6.31 -6.68
N GLU A 240 -22.19 6.02 -5.60
CA GLU A 240 -22.08 6.74 -4.34
C GLU A 240 -22.17 5.75 -3.18
N ALA A 241 -21.34 6.00 -2.17
CA ALA A 241 -21.37 5.33 -0.89
C ALA A 241 -21.27 6.38 0.22
N PHE A 242 -21.85 6.06 1.38
CA PHE A 242 -21.94 6.98 2.50
C PHE A 242 -21.19 6.42 3.70
N LEU A 243 -20.46 7.27 4.40
CA LEU A 243 -19.92 7.01 5.71
C LEU A 243 -20.89 7.62 6.74
N ASP A 244 -21.29 6.83 7.73
CA ASP A 244 -22.43 7.16 8.60
C ASP A 244 -22.21 8.44 9.43
N ASP A 245 -21.06 8.57 10.11
CA ASP A 245 -20.65 9.77 10.85
C ASP A 245 -19.12 9.89 11.04
N ASP A 246 -18.62 11.10 11.31
CA ASP A 246 -17.19 11.34 11.58
C ASP A 246 -16.79 11.27 13.07
N GLY A 247 -17.71 10.90 13.95
CA GLY A 247 -17.55 10.99 15.41
C GLY A 247 -17.81 12.40 15.98
N PHE A 248 -18.21 13.37 15.14
CA PHE A 248 -18.47 14.75 15.52
C PHE A 248 -19.87 15.19 15.03
N ASP A 249 -19.95 16.25 14.21
CA ASP A 249 -21.19 16.90 13.80
C ASP A 249 -21.66 16.49 12.40
N ARG A 250 -20.86 15.71 11.66
CA ARG A 250 -21.17 15.31 10.28
C ARG A 250 -21.69 13.90 10.23
N THR A 251 -22.83 13.73 9.56
CA THR A 251 -23.42 12.43 9.23
C THR A 251 -23.60 12.30 7.71
N ASP A 252 -23.80 11.07 7.23
CA ASP A 252 -24.04 10.75 5.82
C ASP A 252 -22.98 11.38 4.88
N ILE A 253 -21.71 11.23 5.24
CA ILE A 253 -20.58 11.78 4.49
C ILE A 253 -20.43 11.01 3.18
N ALA A 254 -20.66 11.69 2.05
CA ALA A 254 -20.76 11.04 0.76
C ALA A 254 -19.42 10.95 0.02
N ILE A 255 -19.14 9.76 -0.51
CA ILE A 255 -18.06 9.50 -1.46
C ILE A 255 -18.67 9.21 -2.81
N ARG A 256 -18.26 9.98 -3.82
CA ARG A 256 -18.86 9.98 -5.15
C ARG A 256 -17.80 9.55 -6.16
N ALA A 257 -18.08 8.49 -6.89
CA ALA A 257 -17.24 8.02 -7.98
C ALA A 257 -17.95 8.25 -9.31
N THR A 258 -17.32 9.02 -10.20
CA THR A 258 -17.66 9.04 -11.63
C THR A 258 -16.59 8.24 -12.38
N VAL A 259 -16.99 7.12 -12.96
CA VAL A 259 -16.08 6.22 -13.68
C VAL A 259 -16.32 6.34 -15.18
N THR A 260 -15.32 6.78 -15.92
CA THR A 260 -15.34 6.84 -17.39
C THR A 260 -14.60 5.63 -17.95
N LYS A 261 -15.31 4.73 -18.63
CA LYS A 261 -14.76 3.57 -19.33
C LYS A 261 -14.62 3.88 -20.81
N ARG A 262 -13.42 3.74 -21.37
CA ARG A 262 -13.14 3.89 -22.81
C ARG A 262 -12.15 2.86 -23.32
N GLY A 263 -12.57 1.97 -24.21
CA GLY A 263 -11.73 0.91 -24.73
C GLY A 263 -11.10 0.09 -23.61
N GLU A 264 -9.78 0.17 -23.49
CA GLU A 264 -8.96 -0.54 -22.49
C GLU A 264 -8.60 0.31 -21.27
N SER A 265 -9.23 1.48 -21.04
CA SER A 265 -8.90 2.37 -19.91
C SER A 265 -10.10 2.75 -19.04
N LEU A 266 -9.79 3.12 -17.80
CA LEU A 266 -10.72 3.65 -16.80
C LEU A 266 -10.18 4.96 -16.22
N ILE A 267 -11.05 5.96 -16.13
CA ILE A 267 -10.81 7.16 -15.33
C ILE A 267 -11.77 7.12 -14.14
N VAL A 268 -11.24 7.10 -12.92
CA VAL A 268 -12.02 7.18 -11.68
C VAL A 268 -11.88 8.58 -11.12
N ASP A 269 -12.97 9.35 -11.15
CA ASP A 269 -13.04 10.70 -10.59
C ASP A 269 -13.79 10.70 -9.26
N LEU A 270 -13.06 11.04 -8.19
CA LEU A 270 -13.54 11.17 -6.81
C LEU A 270 -13.64 12.63 -6.34
N SER A 271 -13.38 13.62 -7.22
CA SER A 271 -13.23 15.04 -6.87
C SER A 271 -14.51 15.68 -6.31
N GLU A 272 -15.67 15.10 -6.61
CA GLU A 272 -16.99 15.53 -6.12
C GLU A 272 -17.39 14.86 -4.79
N SER A 273 -16.49 14.11 -4.16
CA SER A 273 -16.69 13.63 -2.78
C SER A 273 -16.76 14.81 -1.81
N ASP A 274 -17.43 14.58 -0.68
CA ASP A 274 -17.63 15.60 0.34
C ASP A 274 -16.29 16.18 0.87
N PRO A 275 -16.32 17.43 1.40
CA PRO A 275 -15.15 18.00 2.06
C PRO A 275 -14.60 17.08 3.15
N GLN A 276 -13.30 17.20 3.45
CA GLN A 276 -12.71 16.51 4.60
C GLN A 276 -13.48 16.83 5.89
N THR A 277 -13.48 15.90 6.83
CA THR A 277 -14.21 16.00 8.10
C THR A 277 -13.29 16.42 9.24
N THR A 278 -13.87 16.73 10.40
CA THR A 278 -13.09 17.03 11.61
C THR A 278 -12.45 15.75 12.15
N GLY A 279 -13.17 14.63 12.09
CA GLY A 279 -12.73 13.36 12.66
C GLY A 279 -11.75 12.55 11.82
N PHE A 280 -11.23 11.49 12.43
CA PHE A 280 -10.22 10.54 11.92
C PHE A 280 -10.57 9.67 10.71
N VAL A 281 -11.69 9.93 10.03
CA VAL A 281 -12.21 9.13 8.90
C VAL A 281 -11.73 9.62 7.52
N ASN A 282 -10.96 10.70 7.50
CA ASN A 282 -10.36 11.21 6.27
C ASN A 282 -9.33 10.24 5.71
N SER A 283 -9.15 10.24 4.39
CA SER A 283 -8.12 9.46 3.72
C SER A 283 -6.91 10.29 3.36
N SER A 284 -5.74 9.69 3.54
CA SER A 284 -4.49 10.14 2.94
C SER A 284 -4.47 9.84 1.44
N TYR A 285 -3.58 10.52 0.71
CA TYR A 285 -3.42 10.29 -0.72
C TYR A 285 -2.98 8.84 -1.05
N PRO A 286 -1.98 8.24 -0.38
CA PRO A 286 -1.61 6.84 -0.65
C PRO A 286 -2.75 5.86 -0.34
N ASN A 287 -3.52 6.09 0.72
CA ASN A 287 -4.67 5.24 1.06
C ASN A 287 -5.76 5.31 -0.02
N MET A 288 -6.12 6.51 -0.51
CA MET A 288 -7.10 6.67 -1.57
C MET A 288 -6.67 5.99 -2.87
N ARG A 289 -5.41 6.17 -3.27
CA ARG A 289 -4.85 5.48 -4.44
C ARG A 289 -4.94 3.97 -4.28
N SER A 290 -4.71 3.47 -3.07
CA SER A 290 -4.82 2.04 -2.75
C SER A 290 -6.25 1.53 -2.78
N ALA A 291 -7.21 2.27 -2.24
CA ALA A 291 -8.63 1.91 -2.29
C ALA A 291 -9.14 1.83 -3.74
N VAL A 292 -8.73 2.75 -4.60
CA VAL A 292 -9.07 2.74 -6.04
C VAL A 292 -8.43 1.53 -6.75
N ALA A 293 -7.16 1.24 -6.46
CA ALA A 293 -6.48 0.05 -7.00
C ALA A 293 -7.14 -1.26 -6.51
N MET A 294 -7.55 -1.32 -5.24
CA MET A 294 -8.26 -2.44 -4.64
C MET A 294 -9.61 -2.68 -5.31
N ALA A 295 -10.40 -1.62 -5.51
CA ALA A 295 -11.67 -1.69 -6.24
C ALA A 295 -11.50 -2.22 -7.65
N PHE A 296 -10.47 -1.76 -8.35
CA PHE A 296 -10.18 -2.26 -9.68
C PHE A 296 -9.73 -3.72 -9.66
N ALA A 297 -8.84 -4.11 -8.74
CA ALA A 297 -8.38 -5.49 -8.60
C ALA A 297 -9.51 -6.49 -8.33
N PHE A 298 -10.55 -6.10 -7.58
CA PHE A 298 -11.72 -6.94 -7.34
C PHE A 298 -12.57 -7.21 -8.59
N LEU A 299 -12.50 -6.33 -9.59
CA LEU A 299 -13.26 -6.47 -10.84
C LEU A 299 -12.46 -7.21 -11.92
N LEU A 300 -11.16 -7.42 -11.70
CA LEU A 300 -10.29 -8.19 -12.59
C LEU A 300 -10.33 -9.68 -12.26
N ASP A 301 -9.85 -10.49 -13.20
CA ASP A 301 -9.72 -11.93 -12.98
C ASP A 301 -8.67 -12.24 -11.88
N PRO A 302 -8.90 -13.23 -11.01
CA PRO A 302 -7.97 -13.58 -9.93
C PRO A 302 -6.54 -13.88 -10.38
N GLU A 303 -6.34 -14.30 -11.62
CA GLU A 303 -5.05 -14.63 -12.22
C GLU A 303 -4.26 -13.40 -12.64
N VAL A 304 -4.90 -12.21 -12.74
CA VAL A 304 -4.19 -10.98 -13.06
C VAL A 304 -3.23 -10.65 -11.93
N ALA A 305 -1.96 -10.41 -12.27
CA ALA A 305 -0.95 -9.98 -11.33
C ALA A 305 -1.31 -8.60 -10.76
N LYS A 306 -1.36 -8.46 -9.44
CA LYS A 306 -1.65 -7.18 -8.77
C LYS A 306 -0.36 -6.41 -8.61
N ASN A 307 0.12 -5.85 -9.70
CA ASN A 307 1.33 -5.05 -9.78
C ASN A 307 1.06 -3.75 -10.53
N ASP A 308 2.01 -2.82 -10.57
CA ASP A 308 1.80 -1.49 -11.17
C ASP A 308 1.39 -1.59 -12.65
N GLY A 309 1.78 -2.67 -13.33
CA GLY A 309 1.37 -2.99 -14.70
C GLY A 309 -0.14 -3.14 -14.84
N ALA A 310 -0.76 -3.94 -13.98
CA ALA A 310 -2.22 -4.15 -14.01
C ALA A 310 -2.99 -2.87 -13.72
N PHE A 311 -2.40 -1.92 -13.00
CA PHE A 311 -3.04 -0.64 -12.66
C PHE A 311 -2.76 0.48 -13.67
N ARG A 312 -1.89 0.28 -14.67
CA ARG A 312 -1.62 1.31 -15.72
C ARG A 312 -2.86 1.80 -16.48
N PRO A 313 -3.89 0.98 -16.74
CA PRO A 313 -5.11 1.46 -17.39
C PRO A 313 -5.96 2.43 -16.55
N LEU A 314 -5.61 2.62 -15.27
CA LEU A 314 -6.38 3.36 -14.29
C LEU A 314 -5.83 4.77 -14.07
N GLU A 315 -6.58 5.77 -14.50
CA GLU A 315 -6.39 7.16 -14.13
C GLU A 315 -7.26 7.48 -12.91
N VAL A 316 -6.73 8.23 -11.94
CA VAL A 316 -7.50 8.66 -10.76
C VAL A 316 -7.44 10.17 -10.64
N ILE A 317 -8.61 10.79 -10.58
CA ILE A 317 -8.80 12.22 -10.37
C ILE A 317 -9.40 12.38 -8.98
N ALA A 318 -8.83 13.28 -8.19
CA ALA A 318 -9.33 13.63 -6.86
C ALA A 318 -8.95 15.07 -6.53
N ARG A 319 -9.65 15.66 -5.56
CA ARG A 319 -9.41 17.03 -5.09
C ARG A 319 -8.92 16.99 -3.65
N GLU A 320 -7.76 17.58 -3.39
CA GLU A 320 -7.27 17.76 -2.01
C GLU A 320 -8.23 18.65 -1.20
N GLY A 321 -8.43 18.30 0.07
CA GLY A 321 -9.43 18.92 0.95
C GLY A 321 -10.78 18.22 0.96
N THR A 322 -10.87 17.02 0.38
CA THR A 322 -12.05 16.14 0.44
C THR A 322 -11.81 14.97 1.39
N VAL A 323 -12.87 14.27 1.81
CA VAL A 323 -12.76 13.10 2.70
C VAL A 323 -11.89 11.99 2.10
N VAL A 324 -11.78 11.91 0.77
CA VAL A 324 -10.93 10.93 0.08
C VAL A 324 -9.48 11.40 -0.10
N TRP A 325 -9.19 12.69 0.09
CA TRP A 325 -7.82 13.22 0.06
C TRP A 325 -7.76 14.48 0.92
N ALA A 326 -7.44 14.30 2.20
CA ALA A 326 -7.36 15.41 3.14
C ALA A 326 -6.02 16.15 3.07
N ARG A 327 -6.03 17.41 3.51
CA ARG A 327 -4.84 18.26 3.67
C ARG A 327 -4.03 17.83 4.90
N ASP A 328 -2.73 18.11 4.87
CA ASP A 328 -1.83 17.89 6.02
C ASP A 328 -2.40 18.52 7.30
N GLY A 329 -2.24 17.80 8.41
CA GLY A 329 -2.77 18.11 9.72
C GLY A 329 -4.06 17.38 10.05
N ALA A 330 -4.84 16.94 9.06
CA ALA A 330 -6.08 16.22 9.30
C ALA A 330 -5.81 14.81 9.90
N PRO A 331 -6.67 14.32 10.80
CA PRO A 331 -6.59 12.97 11.31
C PRO A 331 -7.09 11.96 10.26
N VAL A 332 -6.39 10.84 10.07
CA VAL A 332 -6.63 9.85 9.00
C VAL A 332 -6.58 8.40 9.48
N THR A 333 -6.55 8.15 10.78
CA THR A 333 -6.23 6.80 11.28
C THR A 333 -7.29 5.76 10.96
N MET A 334 -8.54 6.13 10.73
CA MET A 334 -9.56 5.16 10.30
C MET A 334 -9.47 4.82 8.80
N CYS A 335 -8.68 5.57 8.00
CA CYS A 335 -8.76 5.58 6.53
C CYS A 335 -8.71 4.21 5.85
N THR A 336 -7.92 3.27 6.37
CA THR A 336 -7.75 1.94 5.81
C THR A 336 -9.00 1.06 5.94
N SER A 337 -9.92 1.44 6.84
CA SER A 337 -11.27 0.89 6.91
C SER A 337 -12.27 1.89 6.34
N HIS A 338 -12.32 3.09 6.91
CA HIS A 338 -13.17 4.20 6.49
C HIS A 338 -12.32 5.45 6.29
N CYS A 339 -12.22 6.02 5.10
CA CYS A 339 -13.18 5.89 4.01
C CYS A 339 -12.81 4.93 2.86
N SER A 340 -11.80 4.06 3.02
CA SER A 340 -11.39 3.10 1.97
C SER A 340 -12.52 2.19 1.49
N ASN A 341 -13.33 1.64 2.40
CA ASN A 341 -14.46 0.79 2.03
C ASN A 341 -15.48 1.54 1.17
N GLU A 342 -15.80 2.78 1.54
CA GLU A 342 -16.75 3.62 0.83
C GLU A 342 -16.21 4.04 -0.54
N ILE A 343 -14.91 4.30 -0.69
CA ILE A 343 -14.28 4.52 -2.01
C ILE A 343 -14.50 3.30 -2.91
N VAL A 344 -14.23 2.11 -2.40
CA VAL A 344 -14.38 0.86 -3.17
C VAL A 344 -15.84 0.62 -3.50
N GLU A 345 -16.75 0.78 -2.54
CA GLU A 345 -18.19 0.63 -2.73
C GLU A 345 -18.72 1.60 -3.79
N ALA A 346 -18.33 2.88 -3.75
CA ALA A 346 -18.75 3.87 -4.74
C ALA A 346 -18.29 3.50 -6.16
N ILE A 347 -17.06 2.99 -6.33
CA ILE A 347 -16.53 2.54 -7.62
C ILE A 347 -17.26 1.29 -8.12
N VAL A 348 -17.45 0.29 -7.26
CA VAL A 348 -18.15 -0.95 -7.63
C VAL A 348 -19.61 -0.64 -7.98
N ARG A 349 -20.29 0.24 -7.23
CA ARG A 349 -21.64 0.72 -7.56
C ARG A 349 -21.71 1.45 -8.90
N ALA A 350 -20.68 2.23 -9.25
CA ALA A 350 -20.61 2.84 -10.57
C ALA A 350 -20.52 1.76 -11.65
N LEU A 351 -19.64 0.78 -11.48
CA LEU A 351 -19.36 -0.23 -12.51
C LEU A 351 -20.35 -1.40 -12.53
N GLN A 352 -21.30 -1.51 -11.58
CA GLN A 352 -22.22 -2.66 -11.48
C GLN A 352 -23.05 -2.92 -12.75
N HIS A 353 -23.43 -1.87 -13.49
CA HIS A 353 -24.17 -2.03 -14.75
C HIS A 353 -23.25 -2.17 -15.97
N CYS A 354 -21.97 -1.79 -15.82
CA CYS A 354 -20.94 -1.93 -16.85
C CYS A 354 -20.45 -3.38 -16.93
N CYS A 355 -20.16 -3.99 -15.79
CA CYS A 355 -19.64 -5.35 -15.69
C CYS A 355 -20.39 -6.17 -14.60
N PRO A 356 -21.68 -6.46 -14.79
CA PRO A 356 -22.53 -7.07 -13.76
C PRO A 356 -22.03 -8.42 -13.24
N ASP A 357 -21.44 -9.25 -14.12
CA ASP A 357 -20.92 -10.57 -13.74
C ASP A 357 -19.62 -10.51 -12.92
N ARG A 358 -19.00 -9.33 -12.83
CA ARG A 358 -17.77 -9.06 -12.07
C ARG A 358 -18.01 -8.22 -10.83
N ALA A 359 -19.10 -7.46 -10.81
CA ALA A 359 -19.45 -6.62 -9.69
C ALA A 359 -19.89 -7.46 -8.49
N MET A 360 -19.52 -7.00 -7.30
CA MET A 360 -19.87 -7.64 -6.04
C MET A 360 -20.92 -6.79 -5.32
N GLY A 361 -21.82 -7.42 -4.57
CA GLY A 361 -22.68 -6.71 -3.63
C GLY A 361 -21.86 -6.02 -2.54
N GLY A 362 -22.47 -5.05 -1.83
CA GLY A 362 -21.84 -4.43 -0.67
C GLY A 362 -21.48 -5.47 0.40
N TRP A 363 -20.36 -5.25 1.10
CA TRP A 363 -19.92 -6.09 2.21
C TRP A 363 -20.24 -5.46 3.56
N GLY A 364 -20.17 -6.27 4.61
CA GLY A 364 -20.34 -5.78 5.97
C GLY A 364 -19.28 -4.73 6.30
N ARG A 365 -19.73 -3.53 6.67
CA ARG A 365 -18.85 -2.46 7.17
C ARG A 365 -18.25 -2.89 8.50
N ARG A 366 -16.97 -2.58 8.71
CA ARG A 366 -16.19 -3.05 9.88
C ARG A 366 -16.76 -2.43 11.16
N PHE A 367 -17.67 -3.13 11.83
CA PHE A 367 -18.18 -2.75 13.14
C PHE A 367 -17.29 -3.36 14.23
N ARG A 368 -16.34 -2.58 14.79
CA ARG A 368 -15.55 -3.01 15.95
C ARG A 368 -16.15 -2.41 17.22
N VAL A 369 -16.67 -3.26 18.10
CA VAL A 369 -16.93 -2.90 19.49
C VAL A 369 -15.67 -3.22 20.29
N ALA A 370 -14.91 -2.20 20.69
CA ALA A 370 -13.90 -2.37 21.73
C ALA A 370 -14.61 -2.28 23.08
N ILE A 371 -14.94 -3.42 23.68
CA ILE A 371 -15.46 -3.45 25.06
C ILE A 371 -14.26 -3.22 25.98
N THR A 372 -14.10 -1.99 26.46
CA THR A 372 -13.19 -1.69 27.56
C THR A 372 -13.86 -2.14 28.86
N GLY A 373 -13.25 -3.11 29.54
CA GLY A 373 -13.60 -3.54 30.90
C GLY A 373 -12.55 -3.10 31.90
#